data_AF-A0A0M9E9X7-F1
#
_entry.id   AF-A0A0M9E9X7-F1
#
_cell.length_a   1.000
_cell.length_b   1.000
_cell.length_c   1.000
_cell.angle_alpha   90.00
_cell.angle_beta   90.00
_cell.angle_gamma   90.00
#
_symmetry.space_group_name_H-M   'P 1'
#
loop_
_entity.id
_entity.type
_entity.pdbx_description
1 polymer ?
#
loop_
_entity_poly.entity_id
_entity_poly.type
_entity_poly.pdbx_seq_one_letter_code
_entity_poly.pdbx_strand_id
1 'polypeptide(L)'
;IASDYLSANDADNDSLTYSIVEQSTKGSVTLVDANSGQFQYTPNPGAVGIDIFYFKVNDGLLDSNKASVEITIEKKEPELCETSMTVPSKKEVSYNSVFTFPISISQSCLSEGIDLYINYDSDLLSLSDKIASLNDDILKNYQLTINSNEPGELMISIFGNSDLVSANGNFVNIEFIASGKSSDNATITLSKAFSNKQEIDTSNAIMNIEIR
;
A
#
# COMPACT_ATOMS: atom_id res chain seq x y z
N ILE A 1 7.97 -20.52 2.32
CA ILE A 1 7.88 -21.98 2.54
C ILE A 1 6.49 -22.39 2.09
N ALA A 2 6.39 -23.31 1.14
CA ALA A 2 5.13 -23.90 0.71
C ALA A 2 4.98 -25.30 1.32
N SER A 3 3.76 -25.75 1.58
CA SER A 3 3.47 -27.09 2.10
C SER A 3 2.37 -27.72 1.26
N ASP A 4 2.52 -29.00 0.95
CA ASP A 4 1.54 -29.77 0.19
C ASP A 4 1.70 -31.28 0.50
N TYR A 5 0.91 -32.13 -0.17
CA TYR A 5 0.93 -33.58 -0.01
C TYR A 5 1.26 -34.30 -1.32
N LEU A 6 2.16 -35.27 -1.23
CA LEU A 6 2.33 -36.28 -2.27
C LEU A 6 1.12 -37.23 -2.25
N SER A 7 0.76 -37.77 -3.40
CA SER A 7 -0.31 -38.78 -3.50
C SER A 7 0.14 -39.97 -4.32
N ALA A 8 -0.33 -41.13 -3.89
CA ALA A 8 -0.20 -42.40 -4.59
C ALA A 8 -1.41 -43.28 -4.23
N ASN A 9 -1.64 -44.30 -5.05
CA ASN A 9 -2.67 -45.30 -4.81
C ASN A 9 -2.01 -46.68 -4.77
N ASP A 10 -2.42 -47.47 -3.80
CA ASP A 10 -2.10 -48.89 -3.73
C ASP A 10 -3.38 -49.70 -3.94
N ALA A 11 -3.30 -50.78 -4.72
CA ALA A 11 -4.45 -51.58 -5.10
C ALA A 11 -4.92 -52.52 -3.98
N ASP A 12 -3.99 -52.91 -3.11
CA ASP A 12 -4.23 -53.80 -1.98
C ASP A 12 -4.62 -53.02 -0.70
N ASN A 13 -4.55 -51.68 -0.77
CA ASN A 13 -4.76 -50.71 0.32
C ASN A 13 -3.75 -50.88 1.47
N ASP A 14 -2.52 -51.23 1.15
CA ASP A 14 -1.42 -51.27 2.10
C ASP A 14 -1.00 -49.87 2.57
N SER A 15 -0.28 -49.82 3.68
CA SER A 15 0.21 -48.55 4.23
C SER A 15 1.39 -48.04 3.40
N LEU A 16 1.31 -46.77 2.99
CA LEU A 16 2.27 -46.16 2.09
C LEU A 16 3.31 -45.31 2.83
N THR A 17 4.57 -45.47 2.47
CA THR A 17 5.69 -44.64 2.93
C THR A 17 6.34 -43.92 1.76
N TYR A 18 6.39 -42.59 1.82
CA TYR A 18 6.93 -41.73 0.78
C TYR A 18 8.41 -41.43 1.03
N SER A 19 9.19 -41.33 -0.05
CA SER A 19 10.61 -40.94 0.00
C SER A 19 10.98 -40.03 -1.16
N ILE A 20 11.80 -39.00 -0.88
CA ILE A 20 12.38 -38.13 -1.92
C ILE A 20 13.63 -38.82 -2.46
N VAL A 21 13.68 -39.06 -3.77
CA VAL A 21 14.78 -39.77 -4.43
C VAL A 21 15.68 -38.86 -5.25
N GLU A 22 15.20 -37.66 -5.60
CA GLU A 22 16.01 -36.61 -6.23
C GLU A 22 15.48 -35.25 -5.78
N GLN A 23 16.39 -34.44 -5.24
CA GLN A 23 16.09 -33.09 -4.77
C GLN A 23 15.90 -32.11 -5.93
N SER A 24 15.17 -31.05 -5.64
CA SER A 24 15.02 -29.89 -6.51
C SER A 24 16.33 -29.08 -6.63
N THR A 25 16.45 -28.26 -7.67
CA THR A 25 17.68 -27.51 -7.98
C THR A 25 17.62 -26.04 -7.57
N LYS A 26 16.42 -25.46 -7.46
CA LYS A 26 16.19 -24.05 -7.09
C LYS A 26 15.64 -23.91 -5.67
N GLY A 27 15.51 -24.99 -4.94
CA GLY A 27 15.12 -25.04 -3.54
C GLY A 27 15.36 -26.42 -2.96
N SER A 28 14.88 -26.65 -1.75
CA SER A 28 14.98 -27.92 -1.05
C SER A 28 13.61 -28.45 -0.62
N VAL A 29 13.43 -29.76 -0.75
CA VAL A 29 12.22 -30.46 -0.31
C VAL A 29 12.52 -31.28 0.93
N THR A 30 11.68 -31.11 1.95
CA THR A 30 11.70 -31.89 3.18
C THR A 30 10.37 -32.62 3.34
N LEU A 31 10.41 -33.95 3.50
CA LEU A 31 9.23 -34.69 3.95
C LEU A 31 9.01 -34.40 5.44
N VAL A 32 7.86 -33.81 5.74
CA VAL A 32 7.41 -33.51 7.11
C VAL A 32 6.81 -34.76 7.74
N ASP A 33 6.07 -35.54 6.95
CA ASP A 33 5.54 -36.83 7.35
C ASP A 33 5.56 -37.79 6.16
N ALA A 34 6.39 -38.82 6.27
CA ALA A 34 6.56 -39.82 5.23
C ALA A 34 5.36 -40.78 5.10
N ASN A 35 4.45 -40.87 6.07
CA ASN A 35 3.29 -41.78 5.98
C ASN A 35 2.08 -41.10 5.33
N SER A 36 1.93 -39.78 5.53
CA SER A 36 0.91 -39.00 4.85
C SER A 36 1.38 -38.40 3.52
N GLY A 37 2.69 -38.38 3.26
CA GLY A 37 3.28 -37.73 2.10
C GLY A 37 3.37 -36.21 2.25
N GLN A 38 3.17 -35.66 3.45
CA GLN A 38 3.29 -34.22 3.69
C GLN A 38 4.74 -33.78 3.44
N PHE A 39 4.91 -32.77 2.59
CA PHE A 39 6.22 -32.17 2.33
C PHE A 39 6.18 -30.65 2.43
N GLN A 40 7.36 -30.07 2.64
CA GLN A 40 7.62 -28.65 2.56
C GLN A 40 8.65 -28.36 1.49
N TYR A 41 8.42 -27.30 0.72
CA TYR A 41 9.37 -26.74 -0.22
C TYR A 41 9.85 -25.37 0.23
N THR A 42 11.18 -25.21 0.22
CA THR A 42 11.84 -23.94 0.52
C THR A 42 12.66 -23.50 -0.70
N PRO A 43 12.22 -22.47 -1.45
CA PRO A 43 13.01 -21.91 -2.53
C PRO A 43 14.32 -21.32 -2.00
N ASN A 44 15.39 -21.44 -2.78
CA ASN A 44 16.62 -20.70 -2.54
C ASN A 44 16.36 -19.19 -2.67
N PRO A 45 17.09 -18.32 -1.94
CA PRO A 45 16.93 -16.87 -2.06
C PRO A 45 17.05 -16.40 -3.51
N GLY A 46 16.03 -15.67 -3.99
CA GLY A 46 15.98 -15.13 -5.36
C GLY A 46 15.64 -16.14 -6.46
N ALA A 47 15.36 -17.40 -6.14
CA ALA A 47 14.90 -18.39 -7.10
C ALA A 47 13.56 -17.98 -7.75
N VAL A 48 13.44 -18.20 -9.05
CA VAL A 48 12.20 -17.97 -9.83
C VAL A 48 12.03 -19.03 -10.92
N GLY A 49 10.80 -19.22 -11.37
CA GLY A 49 10.42 -20.14 -12.44
C GLY A 49 10.23 -21.58 -11.94
N ILE A 50 10.25 -22.53 -12.88
CA ILE A 50 9.95 -23.93 -12.60
C ILE A 50 11.11 -24.63 -11.89
N ASP A 51 10.79 -25.50 -10.93
CA ASP A 51 11.69 -26.43 -10.25
C ASP A 51 11.02 -27.80 -10.10
N ILE A 52 11.81 -28.88 -10.10
CA ILE A 52 11.28 -30.25 -10.14
C ILE A 52 12.04 -31.10 -9.13
N PHE A 53 11.32 -31.89 -8.34
CA PHE A 53 11.88 -32.96 -7.53
C PHE A 53 11.18 -34.28 -7.82
N TYR A 54 11.76 -35.38 -7.35
CA TYR A 54 11.21 -36.70 -7.61
C TYR A 54 11.08 -37.53 -6.33
N PHE A 55 10.04 -38.35 -6.28
CA PHE A 55 9.74 -39.21 -5.16
C PHE A 55 9.40 -40.63 -5.61
N LYS A 56 9.39 -41.53 -4.64
CA LYS A 56 8.84 -42.88 -4.72
C LYS A 56 7.98 -43.17 -3.50
N VAL A 57 7.13 -44.17 -3.62
CA VAL A 57 6.27 -44.67 -2.54
C VAL A 57 6.53 -46.16 -2.35
N ASN A 58 6.58 -46.59 -1.10
CA ASN A 58 6.79 -47.99 -0.72
C ASN A 58 5.56 -48.48 0.06
N ASP A 59 5.04 -49.65 -0.29
CA ASP A 59 3.87 -50.31 0.34
C ASP A 59 4.27 -51.25 1.51
N GLY A 60 5.55 -51.28 1.88
CA GLY A 60 6.13 -52.22 2.84
C GLY A 60 6.84 -53.41 2.19
N LEU A 61 6.65 -53.63 0.88
CA LEU A 61 7.27 -54.71 0.10
C LEU A 61 8.08 -54.17 -1.07
N LEU A 62 7.51 -53.26 -1.86
CA LEU A 62 8.05 -52.79 -3.12
C LEU A 62 8.01 -51.27 -3.24
N ASP A 63 9.01 -50.75 -3.94
CA ASP A 63 9.04 -49.35 -4.36
C ASP A 63 8.24 -49.17 -5.66
N SER A 64 7.51 -48.06 -5.71
CA SER A 64 6.89 -47.57 -6.94
C SER A 64 7.93 -47.18 -8.00
N ASN A 65 7.44 -46.95 -9.22
CA ASN A 65 8.18 -46.16 -10.20
C ASN A 65 8.43 -44.74 -9.67
N LYS A 66 9.44 -44.09 -10.23
CA LYS A 66 9.78 -42.69 -9.91
C LYS A 66 8.70 -41.75 -10.46
N ALA A 67 8.20 -40.86 -9.61
CA ALA A 67 7.25 -39.80 -9.96
C ALA A 67 7.88 -38.42 -9.75
N SER A 68 7.42 -37.42 -10.49
CA SER A 68 7.91 -36.03 -10.41
C SER A 68 6.85 -35.10 -9.85
N VAL A 69 7.30 -34.07 -9.12
CA VAL A 69 6.47 -32.93 -8.72
C VAL A 69 7.08 -31.67 -9.32
N GLU A 70 6.27 -30.89 -10.02
CA GLU A 70 6.65 -29.61 -10.58
C GLU A 70 6.19 -28.49 -9.64
N ILE A 71 7.10 -27.58 -9.32
CA ILE A 71 6.86 -26.41 -8.49
C ILE A 71 7.09 -25.16 -9.32
N THR A 72 6.11 -24.27 -9.33
CA THR A 72 6.27 -22.93 -9.90
C THR A 72 6.68 -21.96 -8.80
N ILE A 73 7.90 -21.42 -8.90
CA ILE A 73 8.41 -20.39 -7.99
C ILE A 73 8.09 -19.03 -8.59
N GLU A 74 7.10 -18.36 -8.03
CA GLU A 74 6.76 -17.01 -8.46
C GLU A 74 7.81 -16.00 -7.97
N LYS A 75 8.07 -15.00 -8.81
CA LYS A 75 8.88 -13.86 -8.41
C LYS A 75 8.12 -13.11 -7.32
N LYS A 76 8.65 -13.08 -6.10
CA LYS A 76 8.18 -12.12 -5.09
C LYS A 76 8.56 -10.73 -5.58
N GLU A 77 7.59 -9.97 -6.08
CA GLU A 77 7.80 -8.55 -6.32
C GLU A 77 8.08 -7.86 -4.99
N PRO A 78 8.99 -6.86 -4.95
CA PRO A 78 9.13 -6.05 -3.76
C PRO A 78 7.76 -5.44 -3.43
N GLU A 79 7.35 -5.51 -2.17
CA GLU A 79 6.19 -4.74 -1.72
C GLU A 79 6.48 -3.28 -2.05
N LEU A 80 5.74 -2.72 -3.02
CA LEU A 80 5.80 -1.30 -3.29
C LEU A 80 5.27 -0.62 -2.04
N CYS A 81 6.04 0.32 -1.52
CA CYS A 81 5.47 1.21 -0.53
C CYS A 81 4.49 2.13 -1.27
N GLU A 82 3.20 1.98 -0.96
CA GLU A 82 2.12 2.77 -1.55
C GLU A 82 1.77 3.91 -0.62
N THR A 83 2.30 5.10 -0.91
CA THR A 83 1.84 6.30 -0.21
C THR A 83 0.43 6.66 -0.67
N SER A 84 -0.46 6.91 0.28
CA SER A 84 -1.80 7.45 0.02
C SER A 84 -2.02 8.72 0.83
N MET A 85 -2.83 9.63 0.27
CA MET A 85 -3.28 10.83 0.97
C MET A 85 -4.80 10.84 1.09
N THR A 86 -5.27 11.25 2.25
CA THR A 86 -6.70 11.26 2.59
C THR A 86 -7.10 12.56 3.24
N VAL A 87 -8.39 12.88 3.10
CA VAL A 87 -9.03 14.03 3.75
C VAL A 87 -10.35 13.55 4.36
N PRO A 88 -10.87 14.23 5.40
CA PRO A 88 -12.22 13.95 5.89
C PRO A 88 -13.28 14.11 4.79
N SER A 89 -14.27 13.23 4.76
CA SER A 89 -15.32 13.24 3.71
C SER A 89 -16.34 14.38 3.84
N LYS A 90 -16.49 14.92 5.05
CA LYS A 90 -17.50 15.92 5.41
C LYS A 90 -16.98 16.86 6.51
N LYS A 91 -17.38 18.13 6.45
CA LYS A 91 -17.23 19.11 7.51
C LYS A 91 -18.45 20.04 7.58
N GLU A 92 -18.99 20.25 8.77
CA GLU A 92 -19.97 21.30 9.04
C GLU A 92 -19.25 22.55 9.54
N VAL A 93 -19.59 23.72 9.00
CA VAL A 93 -18.94 25.00 9.33
C VAL A 93 -19.98 26.10 9.49
N SER A 94 -19.69 27.10 10.31
CA SER A 94 -20.56 28.27 10.44
C SER A 94 -20.25 29.29 9.34
N TYR A 95 -21.25 30.05 8.90
CA TYR A 95 -21.04 31.21 8.05
C TYR A 95 -19.99 32.16 8.64
N ASN A 96 -19.09 32.64 7.79
CA ASN A 96 -18.01 33.57 8.11
C ASN A 96 -17.06 33.05 9.22
N SER A 97 -16.91 31.73 9.31
CA SER A 97 -15.96 31.08 10.23
C SER A 97 -14.75 30.52 9.49
N VAL A 98 -13.62 30.50 10.19
CA VAL A 98 -12.40 29.83 9.74
C VAL A 98 -12.51 28.34 10.07
N PHE A 99 -12.12 27.49 9.14
CA PHE A 99 -12.03 26.05 9.33
C PHE A 99 -10.82 25.47 8.59
N THR A 100 -10.48 24.22 8.91
CA THR A 100 -9.33 23.54 8.31
C THR A 100 -9.74 22.42 7.36
N PHE A 101 -8.98 22.30 6.27
CA PHE A 101 -8.90 21.15 5.39
C PHE A 101 -7.60 20.38 5.71
N PRO A 102 -7.65 19.38 6.61
CA PRO A 102 -6.50 18.56 6.95
C PRO A 102 -6.23 17.51 5.88
N ILE A 103 -4.95 17.33 5.52
CA ILE A 103 -4.49 16.25 4.63
C ILE A 103 -3.62 15.31 5.44
N SER A 104 -4.03 14.04 5.46
CA SER A 104 -3.31 12.97 6.14
C SER A 104 -2.59 12.09 5.14
N ILE A 105 -1.40 11.64 5.52
CA ILE A 105 -0.59 10.70 4.75
C ILE A 105 -0.59 9.32 5.43
N SER A 106 -0.53 8.25 4.65
CA SER A 106 -0.32 6.89 5.16
C SER A 106 0.70 6.15 4.31
N GLN A 107 1.48 5.27 4.96
CA GLN A 107 2.51 4.43 4.31
C GLN A 107 3.49 5.25 3.47
N SER A 108 4.12 6.27 4.09
CA SER A 108 5.06 7.15 3.39
C SER A 108 6.44 6.50 3.15
N CYS A 109 6.87 6.51 1.89
CA CYS A 109 8.25 6.23 1.43
C CYS A 109 8.74 7.37 0.55
N LEU A 110 8.28 8.57 0.89
CA LEU A 110 8.58 9.76 0.13
C LEU A 110 10.06 10.12 0.30
N SER A 111 10.68 10.60 -0.76
CA SER A 111 12.06 11.08 -0.75
C SER A 111 12.07 12.43 -1.46
N GLU A 112 12.15 13.50 -0.68
CA GLU A 112 12.35 14.88 -1.15
C GLU A 112 11.13 15.52 -1.84
N GLY A 113 10.35 16.25 -1.03
CA GLY A 113 9.33 17.19 -1.50
C GLY A 113 7.94 16.59 -1.77
N ILE A 114 6.90 17.41 -1.55
CA ILE A 114 5.50 17.09 -1.82
C ILE A 114 4.86 18.28 -2.53
N ASP A 115 4.29 18.05 -3.70
CA ASP A 115 3.43 19.02 -4.39
C ASP A 115 1.97 18.58 -4.25
N LEU A 116 1.12 19.49 -3.78
CA LEU A 116 -0.31 19.28 -3.58
C LEU A 116 -1.09 20.24 -4.48
N TYR A 117 -2.09 19.71 -5.18
CA TYR A 117 -3.00 20.47 -6.02
C TYR A 117 -4.40 20.35 -5.44
N ILE A 118 -4.99 21.47 -5.04
CA ILE A 118 -6.28 21.53 -4.36
C ILE A 118 -7.22 22.38 -5.21
N ASN A 119 -8.43 21.86 -5.44
CA ASN A 119 -9.52 22.60 -6.04
C ASN A 119 -10.60 22.86 -4.98
N TYR A 120 -11.18 24.05 -4.98
CA TYR A 120 -12.23 24.43 -4.04
C TYR A 120 -13.27 25.34 -4.70
N ASP A 121 -14.47 25.36 -4.16
CA ASP A 121 -15.53 26.26 -4.60
C ASP A 121 -15.23 27.71 -4.18
N SER A 122 -14.69 28.52 -5.09
CA SER A 122 -14.29 29.90 -4.81
C SER A 122 -15.45 30.89 -4.65
N ASP A 123 -16.66 30.52 -5.05
CA ASP A 123 -17.84 31.37 -4.86
C ASP A 123 -18.33 31.28 -3.40
N LEU A 124 -18.06 30.16 -2.74
CA LEU A 124 -18.53 29.87 -1.38
C LEU A 124 -17.40 29.83 -0.33
N LEU A 125 -16.14 29.68 -0.74
CA LEU A 125 -14.99 29.55 0.14
C LEU A 125 -13.86 30.51 -0.27
N SER A 126 -13.15 31.05 0.72
CA SER A 126 -11.95 31.86 0.52
C SER A 126 -10.80 31.37 1.41
N LEU A 127 -9.57 31.74 1.09
CA LEU A 127 -8.38 31.37 1.88
C LEU A 127 -8.21 32.32 3.07
N SER A 128 -7.78 31.78 4.22
CA SER A 128 -7.39 32.56 5.41
C SER A 128 -6.06 33.29 5.19
N ASP A 129 -5.76 34.33 5.98
CA ASP A 129 -4.44 35.00 5.97
C ASP A 129 -3.30 34.04 6.34
N LYS A 130 -3.59 33.08 7.23
CA LYS A 130 -2.69 31.97 7.56
C LYS A 130 -3.11 30.73 6.77
N ILE A 131 -2.79 30.75 5.48
CA ILE A 131 -3.33 29.77 4.52
C ILE A 131 -3.02 28.32 4.90
N ALA A 132 -1.80 28.00 5.35
CA ALA A 132 -1.46 26.62 5.71
C ALA A 132 -0.48 26.51 6.88
N SER A 133 -0.51 25.37 7.55
CA SER A 133 0.44 24.99 8.61
C SER A 133 0.86 23.53 8.48
N LEU A 134 2.16 23.27 8.66
CA LEU A 134 2.72 21.93 8.68
C LEU A 134 2.66 21.36 10.10
N ASN A 135 2.56 20.02 10.18
CA ASN A 135 2.76 19.30 11.42
C ASN A 135 4.24 18.98 11.61
N ASP A 136 4.92 19.67 12.51
CA ASP A 136 6.35 19.52 12.78
C ASP A 136 6.73 18.13 13.35
N ASP A 137 5.78 17.38 13.89
CA ASP A 137 6.02 15.98 14.33
C ASP A 137 6.23 15.04 13.13
N ILE A 138 5.69 15.41 11.95
CA ILE A 138 5.81 14.64 10.71
C ILE A 138 6.82 15.28 9.75
N LEU A 139 6.73 16.60 9.55
CA LEU A 139 7.53 17.35 8.59
C LEU A 139 8.48 18.33 9.27
N LYS A 140 9.44 17.80 10.02
CA LYS A 140 10.42 18.63 10.74
C LYS A 140 11.38 19.34 9.79
N ASN A 141 11.55 20.65 9.97
CA ASN A 141 12.40 21.51 9.12
C ASN A 141 11.96 21.59 7.66
N TYR A 142 10.68 21.33 7.39
CA TYR A 142 10.08 21.60 6.10
C TYR A 142 9.56 23.04 6.04
N GLN A 143 9.51 23.56 4.83
CA GLN A 143 8.88 24.81 4.48
C GLN A 143 7.82 24.52 3.43
N LEU A 144 6.87 25.44 3.31
CA LEU A 144 5.89 25.42 2.25
C LEU A 144 5.90 26.72 1.47
N THR A 145 5.59 26.63 0.19
CA THR A 145 5.22 27.75 -0.67
C THR A 145 3.83 27.50 -1.21
N ILE A 146 3.06 28.58 -1.35
CA ILE A 146 1.67 28.53 -1.78
C ILE A 146 1.52 29.38 -3.02
N ASN A 147 0.83 28.84 -4.02
CA ASN A 147 0.43 29.54 -5.21
C ASN A 147 -1.09 29.41 -5.38
N SER A 148 -1.78 30.55 -5.44
CA SER A 148 -3.23 30.67 -5.59
C SER A 148 -3.58 31.70 -6.66
N ASN A 149 -2.93 31.60 -7.83
CA ASN A 149 -3.06 32.58 -8.90
C ASN A 149 -4.44 32.56 -9.57
N GLU A 150 -5.14 31.43 -9.53
CA GLU A 150 -6.46 31.25 -10.13
C GLU A 150 -7.52 31.01 -9.03
N PRO A 151 -8.70 31.66 -9.10
CA PRO A 151 -9.79 31.39 -8.17
C PRO A 151 -10.17 29.91 -8.15
N GLY A 152 -10.25 29.33 -6.95
CA GLY A 152 -10.65 27.93 -6.77
C GLY A 152 -9.52 26.93 -6.99
N GLU A 153 -8.30 27.39 -7.28
CA GLU A 153 -7.11 26.56 -7.40
C GLU A 153 -6.04 26.96 -6.39
N LEU A 154 -5.42 25.96 -5.78
CA LEU A 154 -4.35 26.12 -4.81
C LEU A 154 -3.27 25.06 -5.05
N MET A 155 -2.04 25.51 -5.29
CA MET A 155 -0.86 24.64 -5.35
C MET A 155 0.01 24.90 -4.12
N ILE A 156 0.31 23.84 -3.38
CA ILE A 156 1.20 23.89 -2.21
C ILE A 156 2.40 23.00 -2.50
N SER A 157 3.60 23.59 -2.51
CA SER A 157 4.86 22.85 -2.56
C SER A 157 5.48 22.83 -1.18
N ILE A 158 5.75 21.63 -0.65
CA ILE A 158 6.32 21.39 0.66
C ILE A 158 7.69 20.76 0.45
N PHE A 159 8.75 21.40 0.95
CA PHE A 159 10.13 20.98 0.72
C PHE A 159 10.97 21.15 1.97
N GLY A 160 12.00 20.32 2.11
CA GLY A 160 12.87 20.30 3.28
C GLY A 160 14.25 19.77 2.93
N ASN A 161 15.17 19.86 3.89
CA ASN A 161 16.57 19.44 3.71
C ASN A 161 16.86 18.07 4.36
N SER A 162 15.82 17.28 4.63
CA SER A 162 15.92 15.95 5.25
C SER A 162 14.92 15.00 4.64
N ASP A 163 15.26 13.71 4.57
CA ASP A 163 14.35 12.66 4.12
C ASP A 163 13.03 12.69 4.92
N LEU A 164 11.93 12.42 4.22
CA LEU A 164 10.63 12.27 4.86
C LEU A 164 10.69 11.01 5.72
N VAL A 165 10.72 11.20 7.04
CA VAL A 165 10.63 10.07 7.98
C VAL A 165 9.28 9.41 7.76
N SER A 166 9.25 8.07 7.78
CA SER A 166 8.02 7.27 7.71
C SER A 166 6.96 7.87 8.65
N ALA A 167 5.89 8.38 8.09
CA ALA A 167 4.90 9.17 8.80
C ALA A 167 3.50 8.76 8.40
N ASN A 168 2.65 8.63 9.41
CA ASN A 168 1.22 8.44 9.25
C ASN A 168 0.50 9.55 10.01
N GLY A 169 -0.56 10.09 9.41
CA GLY A 169 -1.42 11.09 10.04
C GLY A 169 -1.42 12.44 9.33
N ASN A 170 -2.08 13.40 9.95
CA ASN A 170 -2.27 14.74 9.41
C ASN A 170 -0.95 15.52 9.36
N PHE A 171 -0.48 15.85 8.17
CA PHE A 171 0.81 16.52 7.97
C PHE A 171 0.68 17.99 7.56
N VAL A 172 -0.48 18.40 7.04
CA VAL A 172 -0.74 19.79 6.65
C VAL A 172 -2.21 20.14 6.88
N ASN A 173 -2.45 21.34 7.42
CA ASN A 173 -3.78 21.93 7.52
C ASN A 173 -3.83 23.17 6.64
N ILE A 174 -4.83 23.26 5.77
CA ILE A 174 -5.13 24.46 4.98
C ILE A 174 -6.32 25.16 5.62
N GLU A 175 -6.24 26.47 5.87
CA GLU A 175 -7.30 27.27 6.47
C GLU A 175 -8.15 27.96 5.39
N PHE A 176 -9.45 27.71 5.45
CA PHE A 176 -10.47 28.35 4.61
C PHE A 176 -11.44 29.15 5.46
N ILE A 177 -12.09 30.13 4.85
CA ILE A 177 -13.21 30.90 5.39
C ILE A 177 -14.46 30.52 4.61
N ALA A 178 -15.54 30.18 5.32
CA ALA A 178 -16.84 29.90 4.72
C ALA A 178 -17.56 31.22 4.38
N SER A 179 -17.55 31.59 3.10
CA SER A 179 -18.11 32.85 2.59
C SER A 179 -19.53 32.72 2.00
N GLY A 180 -19.97 31.50 1.71
CA GLY A 180 -21.33 31.17 1.26
C GLY A 180 -22.40 31.37 2.34
N LYS A 181 -23.68 31.38 1.99
CA LYS A 181 -24.80 31.54 2.93
C LYS A 181 -25.10 30.23 3.68
N SER A 182 -25.83 30.37 4.79
CA SER A 182 -26.42 29.21 5.49
C SER A 182 -27.25 28.37 4.52
N SER A 183 -27.08 27.06 4.53
CA SER A 183 -27.62 26.02 3.62
C SER A 183 -26.87 25.78 2.30
N ASP A 184 -25.82 26.55 2.00
CA ASP A 184 -24.96 26.28 0.86
C ASP A 184 -24.08 25.04 1.11
N ASN A 185 -23.76 24.31 0.03
CA ASN A 185 -22.84 23.18 0.05
C ASN A 185 -21.67 23.46 -0.89
N ALA A 186 -20.45 23.33 -0.39
CA ALA A 186 -19.22 23.50 -1.14
C ALA A 186 -18.39 22.22 -1.12
N THR A 187 -17.38 22.15 -2.01
CA THR A 187 -16.43 21.04 -2.02
C THR A 187 -15.00 21.56 -2.00
N ILE A 188 -14.12 20.80 -1.35
CA ILE A 188 -12.67 20.95 -1.42
C ILE A 188 -12.10 19.59 -1.81
N THR A 189 -11.30 19.54 -2.85
CA THR A 189 -10.71 18.31 -3.40
C THR A 189 -9.20 18.44 -3.45
N LEU A 190 -8.48 17.48 -2.87
CA LEU A 190 -7.07 17.27 -3.21
C LEU A 190 -7.04 16.52 -4.55
N SER A 191 -6.95 17.28 -5.64
CA SER A 191 -7.13 16.74 -6.99
C SER A 191 -5.92 15.95 -7.45
N LYS A 192 -4.71 16.36 -7.05
CA LYS A 192 -3.47 15.63 -7.33
C LYS A 192 -2.46 15.83 -6.20
N ALA A 193 -1.61 14.84 -6.01
CA ALA A 193 -0.44 14.95 -5.18
C ALA A 193 0.75 14.24 -5.83
N PHE A 194 1.93 14.83 -5.73
CA PHE A 194 3.17 14.25 -6.23
C PHE A 194 4.25 14.28 -5.15
N SER A 195 5.09 13.25 -5.13
CA SER A 195 6.37 13.30 -4.44
C SER A 195 7.42 12.63 -5.32
N ASN A 196 8.57 13.28 -5.48
CA ASN A 196 9.65 12.81 -6.37
C ASN A 196 9.17 12.39 -7.78
N LYS A 197 8.24 13.15 -8.36
CA LYS A 197 7.59 12.87 -9.66
C LYS A 197 6.73 11.60 -9.72
N GLN A 198 6.57 10.90 -8.60
CA GLN A 198 5.59 9.83 -8.46
C GLN A 198 4.26 10.45 -8.04
N GLU A 199 3.20 10.10 -8.77
CA GLU A 199 1.83 10.45 -8.40
C GLU A 199 1.40 9.63 -7.18
N ILE A 200 0.79 10.30 -6.22
CA ILE A 200 0.28 9.71 -4.98
C ILE A 200 -1.22 9.49 -5.16
N ASP A 201 -1.76 8.38 -4.68
CA ASP A 201 -3.18 8.12 -4.76
C ASP A 201 -3.99 9.14 -3.92
N THR A 202 -4.86 9.88 -4.60
CA THR A 202 -5.81 10.85 -4.05
C THR A 202 -7.27 10.53 -4.41
N SER A 203 -7.56 9.31 -4.88
CA SER A 203 -8.84 8.93 -5.51
C SER A 203 -10.09 9.19 -4.66
N ASN A 204 -9.95 9.32 -3.33
CA ASN A 204 -11.05 9.60 -2.40
C ASN A 204 -10.89 10.92 -1.63
N ALA A 205 -10.02 11.81 -2.08
CA ALA A 205 -9.64 13.00 -1.32
C ALA A 205 -10.57 14.20 -1.55
N ILE A 206 -11.88 14.00 -1.33
CA ILE A 206 -12.92 15.03 -1.45
C ILE A 206 -13.57 15.27 -0.08
N MET A 207 -13.61 16.54 0.34
CA MET A 207 -14.34 16.99 1.52
C MET A 207 -15.56 17.82 1.12
N ASN A 208 -16.74 17.38 1.55
CA ASN A 208 -17.99 18.13 1.41
C ASN A 208 -18.15 19.10 2.60
N ILE A 209 -18.45 20.36 2.30
CA ILE A 209 -18.63 21.41 3.31
C ILE A 209 -20.10 21.80 3.38
N GLU A 210 -20.71 21.63 4.55
CA GLU A 210 -22.07 22.10 4.84
C GLU A 210 -21.99 23.42 5.62
N ILE A 211 -22.42 24.53 5.01
CA ILE A 211 -22.38 25.86 5.63
C ILE A 211 -23.68 26.10 6.41
N ARG A 212 -23.57 26.43 7.69
CA ARG A 212 -24.70 26.71 8.59
C ARG A 212 -24.73 28.13 9.11
#